data_AF-A2EFY6-F1
#
_entry.id   AF-A2EFY6-F1
#
_cell.length_a   1.000
_cell.length_b   1.000
_cell.length_c   1.000
_cell.angle_alpha   90.00
_cell.angle_beta   90.00
_cell.angle_gamma   90.00
#
_symmetry.space_group_name_H-M   'P 1'
#
loop_
_entity.id
_entity.type
_entity.pdbx_description
1 polymer ?
#
loop_
_entity_poly.entity_id
_entity_poly.type
_entity_poly.pdbx_seq_one_letter_code
_entity_poly.pdbx_strand_id
1 'polypeptide(L)'
;MLSQILEPLEEDLAFQNQAIKNRFDVLKDSCEIAAYQLNFLSFIKRRLYNEQQSFALGDRLNANPIKAIISIRLEQCVENIFRFLFTIYEDTTPYIISQYFDKIIFEINGIHKEWTRNADTLETDSIEIVLPNDISFHLEVSIILYPDFPVTYYQVPENLFPIVKMHQATLASVIRAVSSYALENDLIKDGVLHCDKGLGIKIDLNEIPLSQVALHIRSTLVPIQPMNLNVHLTPEISNHNFKVTLPNFSLIPRYVEDFHIEDIKTGVLQFAAQKELVESIAAVARNPIEAIEAEISGHCTQCELSDESNDNGPKVSISPANPARRSSVYYWQQWTSDHIARFLEENKMIHARYVKGK
;
A
#
# COMPACT_ATOMS: atom_id res chain seq x y z
N MET A 1 24.63 -0.34 18.48
CA MET A 1 25.31 -1.61 18.82
C MET A 1 25.38 -2.62 17.66
N LEU A 2 24.62 -2.46 16.57
CA LEU A 2 24.77 -3.28 15.35
C LEU A 2 25.73 -2.66 14.30
N SER A 3 26.22 -1.44 14.52
CA SER A 3 27.15 -0.71 13.64
C SER A 3 28.64 -0.94 13.96
N GLN A 4 28.97 -1.84 14.88
CA GLN A 4 30.36 -2.15 15.28
C GLN A 4 30.79 -3.57 14.93
N ILE A 5 29.96 -4.33 14.20
CA ILE A 5 30.27 -5.70 13.75
C ILE A 5 30.52 -5.76 12.23
N LEU A 6 30.33 -4.65 11.51
CA LEU A 6 30.55 -4.54 10.07
C LEU A 6 31.68 -3.54 9.79
N GLU A 7 32.91 -3.98 10.09
CA GLU A 7 34.21 -3.63 9.46
C GLU A 7 35.34 -3.88 10.50
N PRO A 8 36.45 -4.58 10.14
CA PRO A 8 37.03 -4.71 8.81
C PRO A 8 37.04 -6.17 8.32
N LEU A 9 36.18 -6.47 7.35
CA LEU A 9 36.35 -7.62 6.45
C LEU A 9 36.45 -7.17 4.98
N GLU A 10 36.54 -5.85 4.74
CA GLU A 10 36.42 -5.28 3.40
C GLU A 10 37.73 -5.18 2.59
N GLU A 11 38.91 -5.51 3.12
CA GLU A 11 40.15 -5.26 2.36
C GLU A 11 40.96 -6.46 1.86
N ASP A 12 40.69 -7.72 2.25
CA ASP A 12 41.56 -8.84 1.82
C ASP A 12 40.91 -9.97 1.00
N LEU A 13 39.65 -9.80 0.59
CA LEU A 13 39.02 -10.62 -0.44
C LEU A 13 38.40 -9.72 -1.51
N ALA A 14 39.20 -8.78 -2.01
CA ALA A 14 38.88 -8.02 -3.20
C ALA A 14 38.41 -9.00 -4.31
N PHE A 15 37.13 -8.92 -4.65
CA PHE A 15 36.49 -9.69 -5.71
C PHE A 15 37.33 -9.59 -7.00
N GLN A 16 38.18 -10.59 -7.27
CA GLN A 16 39.02 -10.66 -8.48
C GLN A 16 38.22 -10.85 -9.78
N ASN A 17 36.88 -10.85 -9.69
CA ASN A 17 36.02 -11.11 -10.82
C ASN A 17 35.00 -9.97 -10.98
N GLN A 18 35.30 -9.06 -11.91
CA GLN A 18 34.47 -7.93 -12.29
C GLN A 18 33.02 -8.35 -12.62
N ALA A 19 32.81 -9.58 -13.12
CA ALA A 19 31.48 -10.11 -13.40
C ALA A 19 30.66 -10.37 -12.13
N ILE A 20 31.29 -10.72 -11.00
CA ILE A 20 30.61 -10.93 -9.72
C ILE A 20 30.24 -9.59 -9.10
N LYS A 21 31.12 -8.59 -9.17
CA LYS A 21 30.84 -7.22 -8.73
C LYS A 21 29.66 -6.62 -9.50
N ASN A 22 29.69 -6.67 -10.83
CA ASN A 22 28.60 -6.18 -11.66
C ASN A 22 27.27 -6.91 -11.36
N ARG A 23 27.31 -8.21 -11.06
CA ARG A 23 26.11 -8.98 -10.71
C ARG A 23 25.58 -8.63 -9.32
N PHE A 24 26.47 -8.32 -8.38
CA PHE A 24 26.11 -7.83 -7.05
C PHE A 24 25.50 -6.43 -7.11
N ASP A 25 26.08 -5.52 -7.90
CA ASP A 25 25.55 -4.17 -8.11
C ASP A 25 24.16 -4.20 -8.76
N VAL A 26 23.96 -5.03 -9.80
CA VAL A 26 22.63 -5.23 -10.42
C VAL A 26 21.61 -5.81 -9.44
N LEU A 27 22.02 -6.76 -8.59
CA LEU A 27 21.15 -7.33 -7.56
C LEU A 27 20.84 -6.30 -6.46
N LYS A 28 21.81 -5.48 -6.07
CA LYS A 28 21.65 -4.39 -5.11
C LYS A 28 20.63 -3.37 -5.64
N ASP A 29 20.81 -2.89 -6.87
CA ASP A 29 19.87 -1.96 -7.51
C ASP A 29 18.46 -2.56 -7.59
N SER A 30 18.36 -3.84 -7.95
CA SER A 30 17.08 -4.56 -8.00
C SER A 30 16.42 -4.68 -6.62
N CYS A 31 17.21 -4.93 -5.56
CA CYS A 31 16.74 -4.98 -4.18
C CYS A 31 16.32 -3.60 -3.67
N GLU A 32 17.05 -2.53 -4.00
CA GLU A 32 16.70 -1.16 -3.65
C GLU A 32 15.40 -0.72 -4.32
N ILE A 33 15.22 -1.06 -5.61
CA ILE A 33 13.97 -0.82 -6.34
C ILE A 33 12.82 -1.61 -5.69
N ALA A 34 13.03 -2.89 -5.37
CA ALA A 34 12.00 -3.72 -4.73
C ALA A 34 11.63 -3.20 -3.33
N ALA A 35 12.62 -2.76 -2.54
CA ALA A 35 12.39 -2.15 -1.23
C ALA A 35 11.60 -0.85 -1.35
N TYR A 36 11.94 0.01 -2.32
CA TYR A 36 11.18 1.22 -2.61
C TYR A 36 9.73 0.92 -3.00
N GLN A 37 9.52 -0.07 -3.88
CA GLN A 37 8.18 -0.50 -4.29
C GLN A 37 7.36 -1.05 -3.12
N LEU A 38 7.96 -1.83 -2.23
CA LEU A 38 7.30 -2.33 -1.01
C LEU A 38 6.93 -1.19 -0.06
N ASN A 39 7.82 -0.22 0.15
CA ASN A 39 7.55 0.97 0.95
C ASN A 39 6.41 1.81 0.35
N PHE A 40 6.39 1.98 -0.97
CA PHE A 40 5.30 2.67 -1.66
C PHE A 40 3.96 1.93 -1.54
N LEU A 41 3.94 0.61 -1.72
CA LEU A 41 2.73 -0.19 -1.56
C LEU A 41 2.21 -0.14 -0.12
N SER A 42 3.10 -0.19 0.87
CA SER A 42 2.77 -0.03 2.28
C SER A 42 2.15 1.35 2.55
N PHE A 43 2.74 2.42 1.98
CA PHE A 43 2.21 3.78 2.06
C PHE A 43 0.80 3.90 1.45
N ILE A 44 0.58 3.39 0.24
CA ILE A 44 -0.74 3.42 -0.43
C ILE A 44 -1.77 2.63 0.36
N LYS A 45 -1.43 1.41 0.81
CA LYS A 45 -2.31 0.56 1.61
C LYS A 45 -2.69 1.23 2.93
N ARG A 46 -1.73 1.90 3.57
CA ARG A 46 -1.95 2.68 4.79
C ARG A 46 -2.92 3.84 4.56
N ARG A 47 -2.77 4.57 3.46
CA ARG A 47 -3.70 5.65 3.09
C ARG A 47 -5.12 5.13 2.86
N LEU A 48 -5.27 3.99 2.18
CA LEU A 48 -6.55 3.32 1.99
C LEU A 48 -7.14 2.80 3.31
N TYR A 49 -6.31 2.22 4.19
CA TYR A 49 -6.75 1.78 5.52
C TYR A 49 -7.22 2.96 6.38
N ASN A 50 -6.48 4.07 6.40
CA ASN A 50 -6.90 5.28 7.09
C ASN A 50 -8.18 5.88 6.50
N GLU A 51 -8.36 5.82 5.17
CA GLU A 51 -9.59 6.24 4.50
C GLU A 51 -10.77 5.33 4.88
N GLN A 52 -10.57 4.01 4.99
CA GLN A 52 -11.59 3.07 5.48
C GLN A 52 -11.91 3.29 6.97
N GLN A 53 -10.88 3.48 7.79
CA GLN A 53 -11.01 3.78 9.21
C GLN A 53 -11.56 5.19 9.45
N SER A 54 -11.57 6.08 8.47
CA SER A 54 -12.08 7.45 8.66
C SER A 54 -13.54 7.47 9.15
N PHE A 55 -14.35 6.49 8.75
CA PHE A 55 -15.71 6.30 9.26
C PHE A 55 -15.74 5.90 10.75
N ALA A 56 -14.78 5.11 11.20
CA ALA A 56 -14.64 4.67 12.60
C ALA A 56 -13.94 5.73 13.48
N LEU A 57 -13.06 6.55 12.89
CA LEU A 57 -12.30 7.58 13.58
C LEU A 57 -13.13 8.83 13.91
N GLY A 58 -14.29 9.02 13.27
CA GLY A 58 -15.38 9.91 13.67
C GLY A 58 -14.95 11.22 14.34
N ASP A 59 -15.00 11.25 15.68
CA ASP A 59 -14.74 12.44 16.49
C ASP A 59 -13.27 12.90 16.46
N ARG A 60 -12.33 11.98 16.18
CA ARG A 60 -10.89 12.28 16.08
C ARG A 60 -10.57 13.10 14.81
N LEU A 61 -11.37 12.97 13.75
CA LEU A 61 -11.22 13.73 12.51
C LEU A 61 -11.84 15.14 12.58
N ASN A 62 -12.68 15.37 13.59
CA ASN A 62 -13.30 16.67 13.87
C ASN A 62 -12.51 17.47 14.93
N ALA A 63 -11.25 17.09 15.18
CA ALA A 63 -10.37 17.83 16.08
C ALA A 63 -10.27 19.30 15.66
N ASN A 64 -10.20 20.20 16.65
CA ASN A 64 -10.13 21.63 16.38
C ASN A 64 -8.92 21.94 15.48
N PRO A 65 -9.11 22.72 14.40
CA PRO A 65 -8.04 23.08 13.49
C PRO A 65 -6.90 23.79 14.20
N ILE A 66 -5.68 23.55 13.71
CA ILE A 66 -4.46 24.17 14.21
C ILE A 66 -4.29 25.52 13.54
N LYS A 67 -4.01 26.55 14.32
CA LYS A 67 -3.63 27.87 13.82
C LYS A 67 -2.12 27.93 13.73
N ALA A 68 -1.59 27.99 12.51
CA ALA A 68 -0.16 28.06 12.27
C ALA A 68 0.23 29.36 11.59
N ILE A 69 1.49 29.76 11.78
CA ILE A 69 2.11 30.89 11.10
C ILE A 69 3.21 30.34 10.20
N ILE A 70 3.06 30.52 8.89
CA ILE A 70 4.14 30.26 7.93
C ILE A 70 4.95 31.54 7.81
N SER A 71 6.21 31.49 8.24
CA SER A 71 7.15 32.60 8.17
C SER A 71 8.12 32.38 7.02
N ILE A 72 8.27 33.42 6.20
CA ILE A 72 9.21 33.48 5.09
C ILE A 72 10.13 34.66 5.34
N ARG A 73 11.44 34.40 5.44
CA ARG A 73 12.43 35.43 5.77
C ARG A 73 13.62 35.40 4.83
N LEU A 74 14.11 36.57 4.48
CA LEU A 74 15.40 36.77 3.84
C LEU A 74 16.39 37.39 4.83
N GLU A 75 17.51 36.72 5.06
CA GLU A 75 18.59 37.20 5.91
C GLU A 75 19.87 37.40 5.06
N GLN A 76 20.58 38.49 5.29
CA GLN A 76 21.90 38.70 4.70
C GLN A 76 22.97 38.12 5.63
N CYS A 77 23.81 37.24 5.11
CA CYS A 77 24.81 36.55 5.95
C CYS A 77 26.20 37.17 5.85
N VAL A 78 26.67 37.37 4.62
CA VAL A 78 27.98 37.93 4.26
C VAL A 78 27.80 38.68 2.94
N GLU A 79 28.67 39.63 2.60
CA GLU A 79 28.61 40.45 1.37
C GLU A 79 27.99 39.72 0.16
N ASN A 80 26.79 40.14 -0.23
CA ASN A 80 25.95 39.63 -1.32
C ASN A 80 25.43 38.18 -1.21
N ILE A 81 25.68 37.44 -0.13
CA ILE A 81 25.06 36.14 0.14
C ILE A 81 23.77 36.32 0.96
N PHE A 82 22.67 35.81 0.44
CA PHE A 82 21.38 35.81 1.11
C PHE A 82 20.93 34.39 1.50
N ARG A 83 20.32 34.27 2.67
CA ARG A 83 19.63 33.07 3.15
C ARG A 83 18.14 33.29 3.11
N PHE A 84 17.45 32.43 2.38
CA PHE A 84 16.01 32.32 2.43
C PHE A 84 15.61 31.25 3.43
N LEU A 85 14.77 31.62 4.39
CA LEU A 85 14.30 30.75 5.48
C LEU A 85 12.78 30.58 5.38
N PHE A 86 12.34 29.34 5.46
CA PHE A 86 10.94 28.95 5.54
C PHE A 86 10.70 28.14 6.81
N THR A 87 9.81 28.62 7.68
CA THR A 87 9.50 27.97 8.96
C THR A 87 8.02 28.05 9.25
N ILE A 88 7.47 27.05 9.93
CA ILE A 88 6.07 27.00 10.34
C ILE A 88 6.03 27.00 11.87
N TYR A 89 5.19 27.84 12.47
CA TYR A 89 5.08 27.98 13.93
C TYR A 89 3.66 27.76 14.43
N GLU A 90 3.51 27.19 15.62
CA GLU A 90 2.37 27.38 16.52
C GLU A 90 2.77 28.41 17.58
N ASP A 91 2.25 29.63 17.47
CA ASP A 91 2.65 30.78 18.27
C ASP A 91 4.17 31.05 18.21
N THR A 92 4.95 30.41 19.08
CA THR A 92 6.42 30.53 19.16
C THR A 92 7.17 29.22 18.92
N THR A 93 6.47 28.09 18.82
CA THR A 93 7.09 26.76 18.72
C THR A 93 7.11 26.32 17.25
N PRO A 94 8.26 25.95 16.66
CA PRO A 94 8.32 25.50 15.28
C PRO A 94 7.63 24.13 15.13
N TYR A 95 6.88 23.97 14.05
CA TYR A 95 6.31 22.70 13.62
C TYR A 95 7.31 21.96 12.75
N ILE A 96 7.30 20.63 12.87
CA ILE A 96 8.02 19.76 11.96
C ILE A 96 7.29 19.77 10.60
N ILE A 97 7.96 20.29 9.58
CA ILE A 97 7.46 20.46 8.21
C ILE A 97 7.01 19.11 7.63
N SER A 98 7.79 18.04 7.85
CA SER A 98 7.51 16.69 7.34
C SER A 98 6.27 16.02 7.95
N GLN A 99 5.67 16.61 8.98
CA GLN A 99 4.40 16.15 9.55
C GLN A 99 3.17 16.68 8.80
N TYR A 100 3.31 17.75 8.01
CA TYR A 100 2.18 18.42 7.36
C TYR A 100 2.29 18.48 5.84
N PHE A 101 3.50 18.36 5.29
CA PHE A 101 3.75 18.50 3.86
C PHE A 101 4.55 17.30 3.33
N ASP A 102 4.14 16.76 2.18
CA ASP A 102 4.93 15.76 1.42
C ASP A 102 5.90 16.45 0.48
N LYS A 103 5.53 17.63 -0.01
CA LYS A 103 6.31 18.39 -0.98
C LYS A 103 6.11 19.88 -0.83
N ILE A 104 7.20 20.63 -1.01
CA ILE A 104 7.23 22.08 -1.07
C ILE A 104 8.06 22.50 -2.28
N ILE A 105 7.46 23.35 -3.12
CA ILE A 105 8.14 23.95 -4.27
C ILE A 105 8.37 25.43 -3.98
N PHE A 106 9.60 25.88 -4.19
CA PHE A 106 10.00 27.28 -4.09
C PHE A 106 10.41 27.80 -5.47
N GLU A 107 9.84 28.91 -5.88
CA GLU A 107 10.26 29.70 -7.03
C GLU A 107 10.73 31.06 -6.51
N ILE A 108 12.03 31.33 -6.57
CA ILE A 108 12.65 32.56 -6.04
C ILE A 108 13.35 33.27 -7.19
N ASN A 109 12.76 34.36 -7.72
CA ASN A 109 13.28 35.08 -8.89
C ASN A 109 13.63 34.14 -10.08
N GLY A 110 12.81 33.13 -10.33
CA GLY A 110 13.02 32.12 -11.38
C GLY A 110 13.96 30.97 -11.03
N ILE A 111 14.46 30.91 -9.78
CA ILE A 111 15.19 29.75 -9.25
C ILE A 111 14.19 28.77 -8.65
N HIS A 112 14.11 27.59 -9.27
CA HIS A 112 13.29 26.48 -8.81
C HIS A 112 14.05 25.63 -7.77
N LYS A 113 13.44 25.42 -6.61
CA LYS A 113 13.88 24.46 -5.59
C LYS A 113 12.72 23.61 -5.12
N GLU A 114 13.00 22.33 -4.87
CA GLU A 114 12.01 21.37 -4.39
C GLU A 114 12.53 20.69 -3.13
N TRP A 115 11.66 20.64 -2.11
CA TRP A 115 11.81 19.78 -0.96
C TRP A 115 10.71 18.73 -1.01
N THR A 116 11.09 17.45 -0.95
CA THR A 116 10.14 16.33 -0.99
C THR A 116 10.51 15.34 0.10
N ARG A 117 9.51 14.93 0.89
CA ARG A 117 9.68 13.93 1.94
C ARG A 117 9.88 12.55 1.31
N ASN A 118 10.98 11.91 1.66
CA ASN A 118 11.31 10.53 1.33
C ASN A 118 11.43 9.67 2.60
N ALA A 119 11.63 8.36 2.43
CA ALA A 119 11.70 7.39 3.54
C ALA A 119 12.82 7.70 4.55
N ASP A 120 13.88 8.38 4.09
CA ASP A 120 15.07 8.70 4.88
C ASP A 120 15.10 10.18 5.33
N THR A 121 14.03 10.94 5.09
CA THR A 121 13.99 12.37 5.41
C THR A 121 13.91 12.55 6.92
N LEU A 122 14.95 13.14 7.50
CA LEU A 122 14.97 13.53 8.91
C LEU A 122 13.85 14.53 9.21
N GLU A 123 13.33 14.49 10.44
CA GLU A 123 12.38 15.49 10.92
C GLU A 123 13.01 16.88 10.77
N THR A 124 12.37 17.71 9.97
CA THR A 124 12.87 19.04 9.58
C THR A 124 11.87 20.08 10.05
N ASP A 125 12.30 21.05 10.84
CA ASP A 125 11.47 22.13 11.39
C ASP A 125 11.56 23.45 10.57
N SER A 126 12.58 23.57 9.72
CA SER A 126 12.84 24.73 8.88
C SER A 126 13.56 24.34 7.59
N ILE A 127 13.31 25.07 6.50
CA ILE A 127 14.02 24.92 5.23
C ILE A 127 14.86 26.16 4.99
N GLU A 128 16.16 25.96 4.80
CA GLU A 128 17.12 27.00 4.42
C GLU A 128 17.53 26.83 2.96
N ILE A 129 17.44 27.91 2.19
CA ILE A 129 17.95 27.99 0.82
C ILE A 129 18.99 29.11 0.77
N VAL A 130 20.24 28.74 0.51
CA VAL A 130 21.30 29.72 0.25
C VAL A 130 21.18 30.19 -1.20
N LEU A 131 21.02 31.50 -1.37
CA LEU A 131 20.88 32.14 -2.67
C LEU A 131 22.25 32.60 -3.19
N PRO A 132 22.51 32.49 -4.51
CA PRO A 132 23.77 32.94 -5.10
C PRO A 132 23.95 34.48 -5.08
N ASN A 133 25.22 34.91 -5.22
CA ASN A 133 25.68 36.27 -4.91
C ASN A 133 25.24 37.36 -5.91
N ASP A 134 24.69 36.96 -7.05
CA ASP A 134 24.28 37.81 -8.16
C ASP A 134 22.81 38.23 -8.08
N ILE A 135 22.08 37.81 -7.05
CA ILE A 135 20.67 38.10 -6.89
C ILE A 135 20.44 39.43 -6.16
N SER A 136 19.55 40.25 -6.71
CA SER A 136 19.08 41.47 -6.04
C SER A 136 18.24 41.15 -4.81
N PHE A 137 18.35 41.93 -3.73
CA PHE A 137 17.52 41.77 -2.52
C PHE A 137 16.01 41.83 -2.80
N HIS A 138 15.59 42.43 -3.92
CA HIS A 138 14.20 42.41 -4.37
C HIS A 138 13.87 41.02 -4.92
N LEU A 139 13.23 40.19 -4.10
CA LEU A 139 12.85 38.82 -4.46
C LEU A 139 11.34 38.72 -4.66
N GLU A 140 10.93 38.29 -5.84
CA GLU A 140 9.63 37.68 -6.08
C GLU A 140 9.72 36.20 -5.70
N VAL A 141 8.89 35.79 -4.75
CA VAL A 141 8.86 34.43 -4.22
C VAL A 141 7.47 33.86 -4.37
N SER A 142 7.38 32.70 -5.01
CA SER A 142 6.18 31.84 -5.02
C SER A 142 6.50 30.52 -4.34
N ILE A 143 5.67 30.11 -3.39
CA ILE A 143 5.81 28.85 -2.67
C ILE A 143 4.53 28.04 -2.83
N ILE A 144 4.67 26.82 -3.31
CA ILE A 144 3.57 25.87 -3.44
C ILE A 144 3.75 24.77 -2.39
N LEU A 145 2.80 24.67 -1.47
CA LEU A 145 2.81 23.72 -0.37
C LEU A 145 1.81 22.60 -0.66
N TYR A 146 2.29 21.36 -0.77
CA TYR A 146 1.46 20.17 -0.95
C TYR A 146 1.22 19.54 0.42
N PRO A 147 -0.02 19.63 0.96
CA PRO A 147 -0.29 19.07 2.26
C PRO A 147 -0.34 17.54 2.21
N ASP A 148 0.32 16.88 3.16
CA ASP A 148 0.28 15.43 3.31
C ASP A 148 -0.61 15.04 4.46
N PHE A 149 -1.86 14.72 4.12
CA PHE A 149 -2.86 14.36 5.10
C PHE A 149 -2.96 12.84 5.22
N PRO A 150 -2.98 12.28 6.45
CA PRO A 150 -3.12 10.84 6.65
C PRO A 150 -4.47 10.30 6.15
N VAL A 151 -5.46 11.18 5.98
CA VAL A 151 -6.75 10.94 5.36
C VAL A 151 -6.98 12.04 4.33
N THR A 152 -7.52 11.71 3.16
CA THR A 152 -7.82 12.71 2.14
C THR A 152 -8.93 13.65 2.61
N TYR A 153 -8.61 14.95 2.67
CA TYR A 153 -9.59 16.01 2.88
C TYR A 153 -10.03 16.60 1.53
N TYR A 154 -11.29 17.01 1.49
CA TYR A 154 -11.92 17.62 0.35
C TYR A 154 -12.40 19.01 0.69
N GLN A 155 -12.37 19.89 -0.31
CA GLN A 155 -13.06 21.17 -0.23
C GLN A 155 -14.57 20.90 -0.35
N VAL A 156 -15.31 21.30 0.67
CA VAL A 156 -16.76 21.15 0.69
C VAL A 156 -17.35 22.24 -0.20
N PRO A 157 -18.11 21.87 -1.23
CA PRO A 157 -18.70 22.86 -2.13
C PRO A 157 -19.77 23.68 -1.39
N GLU A 158 -19.95 24.94 -1.77
CA GLU A 158 -20.80 25.91 -1.05
C GLU A 158 -22.24 25.43 -0.86
N ASN A 159 -22.75 24.59 -1.76
CA ASN A 159 -24.07 23.99 -1.68
C ASN A 159 -24.19 22.91 -0.58
N LEU A 160 -23.13 22.15 -0.30
CA LEU A 160 -23.11 21.18 0.80
C LEU A 160 -22.74 21.80 2.14
N PHE A 161 -22.18 23.02 2.13
CA PHE A 161 -21.78 23.73 3.34
C PHE A 161 -22.90 23.90 4.39
N PRO A 162 -24.17 24.21 4.05
CA PRO A 162 -25.25 24.31 5.03
C PRO A 162 -25.51 23.00 5.81
N ILE A 163 -25.24 21.86 5.18
CA ILE A 163 -25.42 20.52 5.76
C ILE A 163 -24.18 20.13 6.57
N VAL A 164 -22.99 20.23 5.95
CA VAL A 164 -21.73 19.76 6.54
C VAL A 164 -21.19 20.73 7.60
N LYS A 165 -21.46 22.03 7.47
CA LYS A 165 -21.02 23.12 8.35
C LYS A 165 -19.50 23.26 8.49
N MET A 166 -18.74 22.69 7.54
CA MET A 166 -17.28 22.77 7.46
C MET A 166 -16.87 23.08 6.02
N HIS A 167 -15.88 23.94 5.83
CA HIS A 167 -15.33 24.26 4.49
C HIS A 167 -14.39 23.17 3.95
N GLN A 168 -13.80 22.39 4.84
CA GLN A 168 -12.89 21.30 4.53
C GLN A 168 -13.28 20.12 5.39
N ALA A 169 -13.50 18.96 4.77
CA ALA A 169 -13.96 17.77 5.47
C ALA A 169 -13.47 16.50 4.78
N THR A 170 -13.39 15.40 5.53
CA THR A 170 -13.15 14.07 4.96
C THR A 170 -14.43 13.55 4.29
N LEU A 171 -14.27 12.60 3.36
CA LEU A 171 -15.42 11.95 2.71
C LEU A 171 -16.39 11.35 3.75
N ALA A 172 -15.87 10.71 4.79
CA ALA A 172 -16.67 10.13 5.87
C ALA A 172 -17.46 11.20 6.65
N SER A 173 -16.84 12.33 6.97
CA SER A 173 -17.54 13.45 7.65
C SER A 173 -18.67 14.01 6.79
N VAL A 174 -18.44 14.18 5.48
CA VAL A 174 -19.47 14.64 4.54
C VAL A 174 -20.62 13.65 4.45
N ILE A 175 -20.33 12.36 4.28
CA ILE A 175 -21.35 11.30 4.21
C ILE A 175 -22.16 11.26 5.50
N ARG A 176 -21.52 11.31 6.68
CA ARG A 176 -22.23 11.34 7.97
C ARG A 176 -23.17 12.53 8.07
N ALA A 177 -22.71 13.73 7.70
CA ALA A 177 -23.55 14.93 7.73
C ALA A 177 -24.75 14.81 6.78
N VAL A 178 -24.54 14.29 5.56
CA VAL A 178 -25.61 14.05 4.59
C VAL A 178 -26.59 12.98 5.09
N SER A 179 -26.09 11.87 5.65
CA SER A 179 -26.94 10.83 6.23
C SER A 179 -27.76 11.33 7.42
N SER A 180 -27.16 12.11 8.33
CA SER A 180 -27.88 12.73 9.44
C SER A 180 -28.96 13.69 8.95
N TYR A 181 -28.64 14.55 7.98
CA TYR A 181 -29.62 15.45 7.37
C TYR A 181 -30.76 14.71 6.68
N ALA A 182 -30.45 13.65 5.93
CA ALA A 182 -31.46 12.84 5.24
C ALA A 182 -32.39 12.12 6.22
N LEU A 183 -31.87 11.66 7.36
CA LEU A 183 -32.67 11.05 8.43
C LEU A 183 -33.54 12.09 9.14
N GLU A 184 -33.01 13.27 9.45
CA GLU A 184 -33.76 14.35 10.12
C GLU A 184 -34.93 14.88 9.27
N ASN A 185 -34.84 14.77 7.95
CA ASN A 185 -35.83 15.28 7.01
C ASN A 185 -36.65 14.18 6.31
N ASP A 186 -36.60 12.93 6.79
CA ASP A 186 -37.32 11.77 6.21
C ASP A 186 -37.13 11.59 4.69
N LEU A 187 -35.91 11.80 4.21
CA LEU A 187 -35.55 11.76 2.79
C LEU A 187 -35.19 10.36 2.28
N ILE A 188 -35.14 9.35 3.16
CA ILE A 188 -34.78 7.98 2.81
C ILE A 188 -36.05 7.13 2.75
N LYS A 189 -36.39 6.61 1.57
CA LYS A 189 -37.56 5.74 1.34
C LYS A 189 -37.19 4.59 0.42
N ASP A 190 -37.61 3.38 0.76
CA ASP A 190 -37.43 2.17 -0.07
C ASP A 190 -36.00 1.93 -0.59
N GLY A 191 -34.99 2.29 0.20
CA GLY A 191 -33.58 2.13 -0.18
C GLY A 191 -33.04 3.22 -1.12
N VAL A 192 -33.78 4.31 -1.30
CA VAL A 192 -33.47 5.46 -2.14
C VAL A 192 -33.43 6.73 -1.30
N LEU A 193 -32.44 7.58 -1.56
CA LEU A 193 -32.34 8.94 -1.03
C LEU A 193 -33.03 9.89 -2.02
N HIS A 194 -34.07 10.58 -1.59
CA HIS A 194 -34.71 11.66 -2.33
C HIS A 194 -34.01 12.98 -2.05
N CYS A 195 -33.48 13.63 -3.08
CA CYS A 195 -32.76 14.89 -2.93
C CYS A 195 -33.75 16.05 -2.90
N ASP A 196 -33.86 16.70 -1.74
CA ASP A 196 -34.68 17.90 -1.55
C ASP A 196 -33.96 19.17 -2.05
N LYS A 197 -34.47 20.38 -1.80
CA LYS A 197 -33.77 21.61 -2.21
C LYS A 197 -32.45 21.83 -1.47
N GLY A 198 -32.28 21.27 -0.25
CA GLY A 198 -31.03 21.33 0.50
C GLY A 198 -29.92 20.47 -0.12
N LEU A 199 -30.26 19.28 -0.62
CA LEU A 199 -29.32 18.35 -1.28
C LEU A 199 -29.22 18.55 -2.81
N GLY A 200 -30.32 18.97 -3.43
CA GLY A 200 -30.61 18.82 -4.86
C GLY A 200 -30.29 20.01 -5.74
N ILE A 201 -29.52 21.01 -5.29
CA ILE A 201 -29.20 22.15 -6.18
C ILE A 201 -28.02 21.87 -7.13
N LYS A 202 -27.25 20.78 -6.99
CA LYS A 202 -26.23 20.37 -8.01
C LYS A 202 -25.84 18.89 -8.06
N ILE A 203 -26.41 18.01 -7.24
CA ILE A 203 -26.43 16.60 -7.63
C ILE A 203 -27.59 16.54 -8.63
N ASP A 204 -27.31 16.46 -9.93
CA ASP A 204 -28.31 16.44 -11.03
C ASP A 204 -29.21 15.19 -11.01
N LEU A 205 -29.49 14.66 -9.83
CA LEU A 205 -30.26 13.46 -9.57
C LEU A 205 -31.29 13.80 -8.49
N ASN A 206 -32.57 13.68 -8.85
CA ASN A 206 -33.67 13.83 -7.90
C ASN A 206 -33.70 12.66 -6.88
N GLU A 207 -33.11 11.52 -7.24
CA GLU A 207 -33.12 10.28 -6.48
C GLU A 207 -31.79 9.55 -6.64
N ILE A 208 -31.26 9.03 -5.53
CA ILE A 208 -29.99 8.31 -5.49
C ILE A 208 -30.18 7.01 -4.71
N PRO A 209 -29.91 5.82 -5.30
CA PRO A 209 -29.87 4.58 -4.54
C PRO A 209 -28.87 4.66 -3.38
N LEU A 210 -29.23 4.19 -2.18
CA LEU A 210 -28.37 4.29 -0.99
C LEU A 210 -26.97 3.68 -1.22
N SER A 211 -26.89 2.61 -2.02
CA SER A 211 -25.62 1.96 -2.39
C SER A 211 -24.68 2.84 -3.22
N GLN A 212 -25.19 3.87 -3.87
CA GLN A 212 -24.45 4.77 -4.77
C GLN A 212 -24.18 6.15 -4.15
N VAL A 213 -24.76 6.46 -2.99
CA VAL A 213 -24.64 7.78 -2.33
C VAL A 213 -23.18 8.16 -2.11
N ALA A 214 -22.35 7.25 -1.58
CA ALA A 214 -20.93 7.54 -1.33
C ALA A 214 -20.16 7.87 -2.62
N LEU A 215 -20.48 7.19 -3.72
CA LEU A 215 -19.85 7.41 -5.03
C LEU A 215 -20.27 8.77 -5.61
N HIS A 216 -21.55 9.10 -5.57
CA HIS A 216 -22.06 10.38 -6.05
C HIS A 216 -21.52 11.54 -5.23
N ILE A 217 -21.51 11.44 -3.89
CA ILE A 217 -20.90 12.45 -3.02
C ILE A 217 -19.42 12.62 -3.40
N ARG A 218 -18.65 11.52 -3.46
CA ARG A 218 -17.23 11.57 -3.85
C ARG A 218 -17.00 12.27 -5.20
N SER A 219 -17.86 12.05 -6.19
CA SER A 219 -17.73 12.67 -7.51
C SER A 219 -17.92 14.19 -7.53
N THR A 220 -18.56 14.76 -6.51
CA THR A 220 -18.78 16.21 -6.36
C THR A 220 -17.72 16.90 -5.52
N LEU A 221 -16.87 16.12 -4.83
CA LEU A 221 -15.85 16.63 -3.93
C LEU A 221 -14.51 16.79 -4.66
N VAL A 222 -13.90 17.96 -4.49
CA VAL A 222 -12.57 18.26 -5.02
C VAL A 222 -11.55 18.11 -3.89
N PRO A 223 -10.45 17.36 -4.08
CA PRO A 223 -9.37 17.29 -3.09
C PRO A 223 -8.84 18.69 -2.76
N ILE A 224 -8.34 18.89 -1.54
CA ILE A 224 -7.71 20.16 -1.16
C ILE A 224 -6.57 20.47 -2.13
N GLN A 225 -6.64 21.66 -2.73
CA GLN A 225 -5.60 22.16 -3.63
C GLN A 225 -4.35 22.55 -2.84
N PRO A 226 -3.15 22.48 -3.45
CA PRO A 226 -1.93 23.00 -2.84
C PRO A 226 -2.09 24.47 -2.42
N MET A 227 -1.46 24.86 -1.31
CA MET A 227 -1.47 26.25 -0.87
C MET A 227 -0.40 27.03 -1.61
N ASN A 228 -0.79 28.13 -2.24
CA ASN A 228 0.13 29.04 -2.94
C ASN A 228 0.37 30.28 -2.10
N LEU A 229 1.63 30.55 -1.77
CA LEU A 229 2.06 31.75 -1.06
C LEU A 229 2.92 32.58 -2.01
N ASN A 230 2.48 33.81 -2.30
CA ASN A 230 3.23 34.73 -3.14
C ASN A 230 3.62 35.94 -2.29
N VAL A 231 4.92 36.28 -2.29
CA VAL A 231 5.46 37.44 -1.57
C VAL A 231 6.52 38.16 -2.38
N HIS A 232 6.67 39.44 -2.08
CA HIS A 232 7.81 40.24 -2.51
C HIS A 232 8.63 40.58 -1.27
N LEU A 233 9.88 40.11 -1.22
CA LEU A 233 10.81 40.43 -0.15
C LEU A 233 11.69 41.60 -0.61
N THR A 234 11.81 42.62 0.24
CA THR A 234 12.63 43.82 0.02
C THR A 234 13.45 44.12 1.27
N PRO A 235 14.47 45.00 1.21
CA PRO A 235 15.26 45.36 2.40
C PRO A 235 14.40 45.88 3.55
N GLU A 236 13.31 46.58 3.24
CA GLU A 236 12.36 47.12 4.20
C GLU A 236 11.38 46.05 4.72
N ILE A 237 11.10 45.02 3.92
CA ILE A 237 10.18 43.94 4.22
C ILE A 237 10.88 42.60 3.95
N SER A 238 11.82 42.28 4.82
CA SER A 238 12.63 41.05 4.72
C SER A 238 11.96 39.83 5.36
N ASN A 239 10.78 39.99 5.96
CA ASN A 239 10.03 38.93 6.61
C ASN A 239 8.52 39.06 6.34
N HIS A 240 7.90 37.95 5.95
CA HIS A 240 6.46 37.82 5.76
C HIS A 240 5.90 36.64 6.55
N ASN A 241 4.80 36.90 7.27
CA ASN A 241 4.11 35.89 8.07
C ASN A 241 2.69 35.68 7.53
N PHE A 242 2.38 34.44 7.12
CA PHE A 242 1.06 34.01 6.71
C PHE A 242 0.38 33.25 7.84
N LYS A 243 -0.80 33.73 8.25
CA LYS A 243 -1.65 32.98 9.18
C LYS A 243 -2.44 31.95 8.39
N VAL A 244 -2.24 30.68 8.69
CA VAL A 244 -2.93 29.57 8.04
C VAL A 244 -3.66 28.73 9.08
N THR A 245 -4.71 28.06 8.64
CA THR A 245 -5.44 27.09 9.46
C THR A 245 -5.23 25.71 8.85
N LEU A 246 -4.59 24.81 9.60
CA LEU A 246 -4.25 23.46 9.17
C LEU A 246 -5.18 22.44 9.87
N PRO A 247 -5.54 21.33 9.22
CA PRO A 247 -6.28 20.27 9.88
C PRO A 247 -5.44 19.64 11.01
N ASN A 248 -6.11 19.24 12.10
CA ASN A 248 -5.44 18.70 13.27
C ASN A 248 -5.37 17.17 13.24
N PHE A 249 -4.16 16.64 13.16
CA PHE A 249 -3.91 15.19 13.08
C PHE A 249 -3.37 14.58 14.38
N SER A 250 -3.37 15.32 15.48
CA SER A 250 -2.83 14.84 16.76
C SER A 250 -3.54 13.59 17.29
N LEU A 251 -4.82 13.42 16.96
CA LEU A 251 -5.65 12.29 17.38
C LEU A 251 -5.69 11.15 16.35
N ILE A 252 -5.08 11.31 15.18
CA ILE A 252 -4.98 10.26 14.18
C ILE A 252 -3.66 9.52 14.42
N PRO A 253 -3.67 8.17 14.54
CA PRO A 253 -2.44 7.41 14.69
C PRO A 253 -1.47 7.71 13.54
N ARG A 254 -0.42 8.50 13.83
CA ARG A 254 0.66 8.82 12.89
C ARG A 254 1.62 7.65 12.67
N TYR A 255 1.48 6.61 13.47
CA TYR A 255 2.10 5.31 13.28
C TYR A 255 0.99 4.30 13.57
N VAL A 256 0.50 3.65 12.53
CA VAL A 256 -0.03 2.30 12.76
C VAL A 256 1.23 1.47 12.89
N GLU A 257 1.33 0.64 13.95
CA GLU A 257 2.42 -0.32 14.14
C GLU A 257 2.85 -0.89 12.78
N ASP A 258 4.16 -0.95 12.53
CA ASP A 258 4.73 -1.52 11.32
C ASP A 258 3.98 -2.81 11.02
N PHE A 259 3.10 -2.79 10.01
CA PHE A 259 2.36 -3.99 9.63
C PHE A 259 3.41 -5.00 9.23
N HIS A 260 3.57 -6.03 10.06
CA HIS A 260 4.60 -7.01 9.89
C HIS A 260 4.44 -7.64 8.50
N ILE A 261 5.56 -7.96 7.86
CA ILE A 261 5.59 -8.67 6.56
C ILE A 261 4.67 -9.91 6.59
N GLU A 262 4.45 -10.50 7.77
CA GLU A 262 3.50 -11.58 8.00
C GLU A 262 2.04 -11.23 7.68
N ASP A 263 1.55 -10.02 7.96
CA ASP A 263 0.17 -9.62 7.63
C ASP A 263 -0.02 -9.41 6.13
N ILE A 264 1.02 -8.90 5.46
CA ILE A 264 1.04 -8.79 3.99
C ILE A 264 1.08 -10.18 3.37
N LYS A 265 1.95 -11.07 3.87
CA LYS A 265 2.03 -12.46 3.45
C LYS A 265 0.70 -13.18 3.65
N THR A 266 0.05 -12.98 4.79
CA THR A 266 -1.26 -13.57 5.10
C THR A 266 -2.34 -13.05 4.16
N GLY A 267 -2.39 -11.76 3.89
CA GLY A 267 -3.33 -11.17 2.92
C GLY A 267 -3.10 -11.66 1.49
N VAL A 268 -1.85 -11.80 1.05
CA VAL A 268 -1.51 -12.35 -0.27
C VAL A 268 -1.88 -13.83 -0.37
N LEU A 269 -1.65 -14.63 0.68
CA LEU A 269 -2.06 -16.03 0.73
C LEU A 269 -3.58 -16.18 0.67
N GLN A 270 -4.32 -15.33 1.40
CA GLN A 270 -5.79 -15.30 1.34
C GLN A 270 -6.30 -14.94 -0.06
N PHE A 271 -5.69 -13.95 -0.72
CA PHE A 271 -6.04 -13.57 -2.08
C PHE A 271 -5.72 -14.68 -3.10
N ALA A 272 -4.58 -15.35 -2.96
CA ALA A 272 -4.21 -16.50 -3.80
C ALA A 272 -5.21 -17.65 -3.66
N ALA A 273 -5.61 -17.98 -2.43
CA ALA A 273 -6.63 -18.99 -2.16
C ALA A 273 -8.00 -18.61 -2.75
N GLN A 274 -8.41 -17.34 -2.65
CA GLN A 274 -9.65 -16.86 -3.27
C GLN A 274 -9.59 -16.93 -4.80
N LYS A 275 -8.43 -16.60 -5.40
CA LYS A 275 -8.24 -16.69 -6.85
C LYS A 275 -8.34 -18.14 -7.33
N GLU A 276 -7.70 -19.08 -6.63
CA GLU A 276 -7.75 -20.51 -6.94
C GLU A 276 -9.19 -21.05 -6.88
N LEU A 277 -9.96 -20.62 -5.87
CA LEU A 277 -11.38 -20.94 -5.76
C LEU A 277 -12.20 -20.39 -6.93
N VAL A 278 -11.94 -19.16 -7.37
CA VAL A 278 -12.63 -18.57 -8.53
C VAL A 278 -12.27 -19.30 -9.81
N GLU A 279 -11.00 -19.70 -9.99
CA GLU A 279 -10.54 -20.45 -11.15
C GLU A 279 -11.12 -21.87 -11.18
N SER A 280 -11.27 -22.54 -10.04
CA SER A 280 -11.92 -23.86 -9.96
C SER A 280 -13.41 -23.78 -10.28
N ILE A 281 -14.12 -22.79 -9.74
CA ILE A 281 -15.54 -22.53 -10.09
C ILE A 281 -15.67 -22.22 -11.58
N ALA A 282 -14.76 -21.43 -12.15
CA ALA A 282 -14.75 -21.13 -13.58
C ALA A 282 -14.46 -22.38 -14.43
N ALA A 283 -13.58 -23.28 -13.99
CA ALA A 283 -13.30 -24.56 -14.67
C ALA A 283 -14.53 -25.47 -14.66
N VAL A 284 -15.20 -25.60 -13.51
CA VAL A 284 -16.46 -26.36 -13.38
C VAL A 284 -17.55 -25.76 -14.28
N ALA A 285 -17.65 -24.43 -14.37
CA ALA A 285 -18.63 -23.76 -15.23
C ALA A 285 -18.36 -23.96 -16.73
N ARG A 286 -17.09 -24.14 -17.14
CA ARG A 286 -16.70 -24.36 -18.54
C ARG A 286 -16.89 -25.81 -18.98
N ASN A 287 -16.47 -26.77 -18.17
CA ASN A 287 -16.65 -28.20 -18.45
C ASN A 287 -16.86 -28.98 -17.14
N PRO A 288 -18.12 -29.13 -16.69
CA PRO A 288 -18.42 -29.70 -15.37
C PRO A 288 -18.06 -31.18 -15.27
N ILE A 289 -18.08 -31.93 -16.39
CA ILE A 289 -17.82 -33.38 -16.39
C ILE A 289 -16.34 -33.65 -16.17
N GLU A 290 -15.46 -33.04 -16.98
CA GLU A 290 -14.01 -33.21 -16.84
C GLU A 290 -13.49 -32.67 -15.50
N ALA A 291 -14.08 -31.57 -14.99
CA ALA A 291 -13.70 -31.02 -13.69
C ALA A 291 -14.04 -31.97 -12.54
N ILE A 292 -15.22 -32.62 -12.57
CA ILE A 292 -15.61 -33.62 -11.56
C ILE A 292 -14.72 -34.87 -11.67
N GLU A 293 -14.41 -35.33 -12.87
CA GLU A 293 -13.52 -36.48 -13.08
C GLU A 293 -12.10 -36.20 -12.56
N ALA A 294 -11.58 -35.00 -12.81
CA ALA A 294 -10.28 -34.56 -12.31
C ALA A 294 -10.25 -34.47 -10.77
N GLU A 295 -11.31 -33.96 -10.15
CA GLU A 295 -11.44 -33.87 -8.69
C GLU A 295 -11.52 -35.25 -8.02
N ILE A 296 -12.33 -36.16 -8.59
CA ILE A 296 -12.42 -37.55 -8.14
C ILE A 296 -11.05 -38.23 -8.26
N SER A 297 -10.36 -38.06 -9.40
CA SER A 297 -9.02 -38.61 -9.60
C SER A 297 -8.02 -38.02 -8.60
N GLY A 298 -8.07 -36.71 -8.35
CA GLY A 298 -7.22 -36.02 -7.37
C GLY A 298 -7.39 -36.56 -5.95
N HIS A 299 -8.63 -36.69 -5.49
CA HIS A 299 -8.95 -37.27 -4.18
C HIS A 299 -8.57 -38.74 -4.07
N CYS A 300 -8.81 -39.54 -5.11
CA CYS A 300 -8.37 -40.94 -5.13
C CYS A 300 -6.84 -41.08 -5.05
N THR A 301 -6.08 -40.09 -5.53
CA THR A 301 -4.61 -40.06 -5.46
C THR A 301 -4.12 -39.54 -4.10
N GLN A 302 -4.84 -38.60 -3.47
CA GLN A 302 -4.48 -38.02 -2.17
C GLN A 302 -4.94 -38.83 -0.95
N CYS A 303 -5.86 -39.78 -1.11
CA CYS A 303 -6.18 -40.77 -0.06
C CYS A 303 -5.03 -41.77 0.20
N GLU A 304 -3.90 -41.64 -0.49
CA GLU A 304 -2.67 -42.39 -0.24
C GLU A 304 -1.83 -41.70 0.88
N LEU A 305 -1.99 -42.19 2.13
CA LEU A 305 -1.17 -42.01 3.35
C LEU A 305 -1.49 -40.75 4.22
N SER A 306 -1.59 -40.81 5.56
CA SER A 306 -0.80 -41.54 6.57
C SER A 306 -1.58 -41.87 7.87
N ASP A 307 -1.24 -42.98 8.54
CA ASP A 307 -1.37 -43.10 10.01
C ASP A 307 0.04 -42.85 10.58
N GLU A 308 0.25 -41.71 11.24
CA GLU A 308 1.55 -41.31 11.81
C GLU A 308 1.96 -42.17 13.02
N SER A 309 1.11 -43.10 13.49
CA SER A 309 1.29 -43.74 14.78
C SER A 309 1.81 -45.19 14.75
N ASN A 310 1.90 -45.85 13.59
CA ASN A 310 2.30 -47.27 13.58
C ASN A 310 2.80 -47.81 12.22
N ASP A 311 4.13 -48.01 12.08
CA ASP A 311 4.74 -48.68 10.90
C ASP A 311 4.24 -50.12 10.68
N ASN A 312 3.58 -50.73 11.68
CA ASN A 312 2.97 -52.06 11.63
C ASN A 312 1.44 -52.06 11.77
N GLY A 313 0.78 -50.90 11.61
CA GLY A 313 -0.68 -50.81 11.57
C GLY A 313 -1.30 -51.62 10.42
N PRO A 314 -2.63 -51.86 10.42
CA PRO A 314 -3.30 -52.56 9.34
C PRO A 314 -3.03 -51.85 8.01
N LYS A 315 -2.15 -52.45 7.21
CA LYS A 315 -1.83 -51.98 5.86
C LYS A 315 -3.07 -52.22 5.00
N VAL A 316 -3.81 -51.16 4.68
CA VAL A 316 -4.76 -51.23 3.56
C VAL A 316 -3.91 -51.33 2.30
N SER A 317 -3.70 -52.57 1.85
CA SER A 317 -3.10 -52.83 0.55
C SER A 317 -4.08 -52.36 -0.52
N ILE A 318 -3.96 -51.11 -0.91
CA ILE A 318 -4.27 -50.67 -2.27
C ILE A 318 -3.10 -51.07 -3.16
N SER A 319 -2.88 -52.39 -3.29
CA SER A 319 -2.45 -52.87 -4.60
C SER A 319 -3.63 -52.48 -5.49
N PRO A 320 -3.50 -51.47 -6.34
CA PRO A 320 -4.65 -50.83 -6.92
C PRO A 320 -5.43 -51.93 -7.64
N ALA A 321 -6.74 -51.93 -7.46
CA ALA A 321 -7.62 -52.36 -8.54
C ALA A 321 -7.42 -51.35 -9.69
N ASN A 322 -6.21 -51.24 -10.22
CA ASN A 322 -5.90 -50.50 -11.43
C ASN A 322 -6.65 -51.29 -12.49
N PRO A 323 -7.76 -50.78 -13.05
CA PRO A 323 -8.56 -51.55 -13.99
C PRO A 323 -7.70 -52.00 -15.17
N ALA A 324 -6.65 -51.22 -15.49
CA ALA A 324 -5.64 -51.57 -16.47
C ALA A 324 -4.88 -52.85 -16.12
N ARG A 325 -4.50 -53.11 -14.85
CA ARG A 325 -3.78 -54.36 -14.46
C ARG A 325 -4.60 -55.63 -14.70
N ARG A 326 -5.94 -55.53 -14.76
CA ARG A 326 -6.83 -56.64 -15.16
C ARG A 326 -7.03 -56.74 -16.68
N SER A 327 -6.59 -55.72 -17.42
CA SER A 327 -6.59 -55.68 -18.88
C SER A 327 -5.28 -56.22 -19.43
N SER A 328 -5.36 -57.00 -20.52
CA SER A 328 -4.18 -57.46 -21.26
C SER A 328 -3.31 -56.30 -21.76
N VAL A 329 -3.91 -55.13 -22.01
CA VAL A 329 -3.24 -53.91 -22.52
C VAL A 329 -2.14 -53.42 -21.57
N TYR A 330 -2.30 -53.60 -20.25
CA TYR A 330 -1.28 -53.19 -19.28
C TYR A 330 0.03 -53.97 -19.43
N TYR A 331 -0.04 -55.20 -19.92
CA TYR A 331 1.12 -56.08 -20.15
C TYR A 331 1.72 -55.95 -21.55
N TRP A 332 1.20 -55.04 -22.39
CA TRP A 332 1.79 -54.72 -23.70
C TRP A 332 2.86 -53.63 -23.62
N GLN A 333 3.29 -53.28 -22.40
CA GLN A 333 4.27 -52.24 -22.17
C GLN A 333 5.70 -52.81 -22.25
N GLN A 334 6.65 -51.97 -22.67
CA GLN A 334 8.04 -52.39 -22.89
C GLN A 334 8.72 -52.89 -21.61
N TRP A 335 8.32 -52.42 -20.43
CA TRP A 335 8.84 -52.93 -19.16
C TRP A 335 8.43 -54.38 -18.90
N THR A 336 7.38 -54.90 -19.55
CA THR A 336 6.93 -56.27 -19.31
C THR A 336 7.97 -57.31 -19.74
N SER A 337 8.67 -57.10 -20.86
CA SER A 337 9.77 -57.99 -21.27
C SER A 337 10.95 -57.95 -20.30
N ASP A 338 11.31 -56.75 -19.84
CA ASP A 338 12.43 -56.54 -18.92
C ASP A 338 12.12 -57.12 -17.54
N HIS A 339 10.87 -56.97 -17.08
CA HIS A 339 10.41 -57.50 -15.81
C HIS A 339 10.31 -59.02 -15.82
N ILE A 340 9.81 -59.63 -16.90
CA ILE A 340 9.75 -61.10 -17.05
C ILE A 340 11.17 -61.69 -17.01
N ALA A 341 12.13 -61.08 -17.71
CA ALA A 341 13.52 -61.55 -17.71
C ALA A 341 14.13 -61.53 -16.29
N ARG A 342 13.98 -60.42 -15.57
CA ARG A 342 14.44 -60.29 -14.17
C ARG A 342 13.73 -61.26 -13.24
N PHE A 343 12.40 -61.37 -13.33
CA PHE A 343 11.60 -62.30 -12.53
C PHE A 343 12.01 -63.76 -12.75
N LEU A 344 12.34 -64.15 -13.99
CA LEU A 344 12.84 -65.49 -14.30
C LEU A 344 14.25 -65.73 -13.74
N GLU A 345 15.15 -64.75 -13.79
CA GLU A 345 16.47 -64.86 -13.16
C GLU A 345 16.39 -64.95 -11.64
N GLU A 346 15.56 -64.12 -11.02
CA GLU A 346 15.32 -64.12 -9.57
C GLU A 346 14.73 -65.48 -9.12
N ASN A 347 13.77 -66.02 -9.87
CA ASN A 347 13.22 -67.36 -9.58
C ASN A 347 14.22 -68.49 -9.82
N LYS A 348 15.10 -68.39 -10.83
CA LYS A 348 16.22 -69.35 -11.00
C LYS A 348 17.16 -69.34 -9.79
N MET A 349 17.46 -68.17 -9.23
CA MET A 349 18.25 -68.03 -8.01
C MET A 349 17.55 -68.62 -6.77
N ILE A 350 16.21 -68.53 -6.70
CA ILE A 350 15.42 -69.17 -5.65
C ILE A 350 15.42 -70.70 -5.80
N HIS A 351 15.21 -71.24 -7.00
CA HIS A 351 15.24 -72.68 -7.24
C HIS A 351 16.65 -73.30 -7.11
N ALA A 352 17.71 -72.55 -7.42
CA ALA A 352 19.09 -72.98 -7.19
C ALA A 352 19.41 -73.16 -5.70
N ARG A 353 18.71 -72.47 -4.78
CA ARG A 353 18.84 -72.68 -3.32
C ARG A 353 18.30 -74.04 -2.86
N TYR A 354 17.45 -74.68 -3.65
CA TYR A 354 16.86 -75.99 -3.33
C TYR A 354 17.61 -77.18 -3.95
N VAL A 355 18.68 -76.95 -4.72
CA VAL A 355 19.52 -78.03 -5.27
C VAL A 355 20.84 -78.13 -4.49
N LYS A 356 20.76 -78.78 -3.33
CA LYS A 356 21.79 -79.69 -2.76
C LYS A 356 21.22 -80.35 -1.49
N GLY A 357 20.30 -81.28 -1.69
CA GLY A 357 19.98 -82.33 -0.74
C GLY A 357 20.06 -83.65 -1.48
N LYS A 358 21.22 -84.32 -1.38
CA LYS A 358 21.30 -85.77 -1.58
C LYS A 358 20.88 -86.43 -0.27
#